data_AF-A0A2P2LPP3-F1
#
_entry.id   AF-A0A2P2LPP3-F1
#
_cell.length_a   1.000
_cell.length_b   1.000
_cell.length_c   1.000
_cell.angle_alpha   90.00
_cell.angle_beta   90.00
_cell.angle_gamma   90.00
#
_symmetry.space_group_name_H-M   'P 1'
#
loop_
_entity.id
_entity.type
_entity.pdbx_description
1 polymer ?
#
loop_
_entity_poly.entity_id
_entity_poly.type
_entity_poly.pdbx_seq_one_letter_code
_entity_poly.pdbx_strand_id
1 'polypeptide(L)'
;MIDNPDFKDDPDLYVYPKLKYVGIELWQVKSGTLFDNILVADDPEYAKNFAEETWGKHKDAEKAAFEEAEKKREEEESKDDAADSDAEDNEDDDTADAEDDADTETKPETDEDNTDTKADEKHDEL
;
A
#
# COMPACT_ATOMS: atom_id res chain seq x y z
N MET A 1 -7.28 -21.81 -36.67
CA MET A 1 -6.58 -22.00 -35.39
C MET A 1 -5.62 -23.16 -35.60
N ILE A 2 -4.38 -23.04 -35.15
CA ILE A 2 -3.36 -24.11 -35.27
C ILE A 2 -3.12 -24.59 -33.85
N ASP A 3 -3.34 -25.89 -33.62
CA ASP A 3 -3.17 -26.48 -32.29
C ASP A 3 -1.69 -26.58 -31.94
N ASN A 4 -1.37 -26.29 -30.67
CA ASN A 4 -0.03 -26.48 -30.14
C ASN A 4 0.18 -27.97 -29.80
N PRO A 5 1.08 -28.69 -30.50
CA PRO A 5 1.31 -30.12 -30.26
C PRO A 5 1.91 -30.41 -28.88
N ASP A 6 2.52 -29.42 -28.22
CA ASP A 6 3.12 -29.57 -26.90
C ASP A 6 2.14 -29.26 -25.74
N PHE A 7 0.91 -28.84 -26.05
CA PHE A 7 -0.10 -28.58 -25.02
C PHE A 7 -0.46 -29.88 -24.30
N LYS A 8 -0.42 -29.84 -22.96
CA LYS A 8 -0.85 -30.92 -22.10
C LYS A 8 -1.76 -30.36 -21.04
N ASP A 9 -2.96 -30.93 -20.95
CA ASP A 9 -3.89 -30.67 -19.86
C ASP A 9 -3.45 -31.47 -18.62
N ASP A 10 -3.59 -30.87 -17.44
CA ASP A 10 -3.25 -31.47 -16.16
C ASP A 10 -4.43 -31.31 -15.19
N PRO A 11 -5.19 -32.40 -14.91
CA PRO A 11 -6.33 -32.33 -14.01
C PRO A 11 -5.91 -32.13 -12.55
N ASP A 12 -4.64 -32.35 -12.19
CA ASP A 12 -4.13 -32.30 -10.82
C ASP A 12 -3.39 -30.98 -10.51
N LEU A 13 -3.49 -29.98 -11.38
CA LEU A 13 -2.81 -28.68 -11.23
C LEU A 13 -3.09 -27.99 -9.87
N TYR A 14 -4.24 -28.25 -9.26
CA TYR A 14 -4.64 -27.69 -7.96
C TYR A 14 -4.15 -28.51 -6.75
N VAL A 15 -3.59 -29.70 -6.95
CA VAL A 15 -3.27 -30.65 -5.89
C VAL A 15 -1.87 -30.39 -5.33
N TYR A 16 -1.81 -29.92 -4.09
CA TYR A 16 -0.55 -29.77 -3.35
C TYR A 16 -0.55 -30.67 -2.11
N PRO A 17 0.16 -31.82 -2.13
CA PRO A 17 0.00 -32.86 -1.12
C PRO A 17 0.57 -32.52 0.26
N LYS A 18 1.45 -31.50 0.37
CA LYS A 18 2.14 -31.16 1.62
C LYS A 18 2.35 -29.65 1.74
N LEU A 19 1.37 -28.95 2.30
CA LEU A 19 1.51 -27.56 2.73
C LEU A 19 1.98 -27.55 4.20
N LYS A 20 3.00 -26.73 4.54
CA LYS A 20 3.61 -26.71 5.87
C LYS A 20 3.68 -25.33 6.52
N TYR A 21 3.77 -24.29 5.70
CA TYR A 21 4.00 -22.94 6.17
C TYR A 21 3.03 -22.00 5.48
N VAL A 22 2.63 -20.96 6.21
CA VAL A 22 1.94 -19.79 5.68
C VAL A 22 2.91 -18.63 5.83
N GLY A 23 3.14 -17.90 4.75
CA GLY A 23 4.00 -16.72 4.73
C GLY A 23 3.25 -15.57 4.06
N ILE A 24 3.40 -14.38 4.63
CA ILE A 24 2.92 -13.13 4.04
C ILE A 24 4.18 -12.39 3.58
N GLU A 25 4.37 -12.31 2.26
CA GLU A 25 5.50 -11.63 1.62
C GLU A 25 4.92 -10.63 0.62
N LEU A 26 5.19 -9.36 0.82
CA LEU A 26 4.75 -8.27 -0.04
C LEU A 26 5.63 -7.03 0.14
N TRP A 27 5.61 -6.18 -0.89
CA TRP A 27 6.15 -4.83 -0.85
C TRP A 27 5.04 -3.82 -0.52
N GLN A 28 5.33 -2.84 0.35
CA GLN A 28 4.41 -1.74 0.68
C GLN A 28 5.09 -0.38 0.57
N VAL A 29 4.44 0.57 -0.12
CA VAL A 29 4.90 1.98 -0.18
C VAL A 29 4.47 2.75 1.07
N LYS A 30 3.23 2.54 1.52
CA LYS A 30 2.70 3.04 2.79
C LYS A 30 2.29 1.85 3.66
N SER A 31 2.72 1.83 4.91
CA SER A 31 2.36 0.82 5.89
C SER A 31 0.96 1.07 6.46
N GLY A 32 0.47 0.13 7.29
CA GLY A 32 -0.82 0.24 7.97
C GLY A 32 -1.83 -0.86 7.62
N THR A 33 -1.44 -1.87 6.83
CA THR A 33 -2.27 -3.06 6.61
C THR A 33 -2.18 -3.99 7.80
N LEU A 34 -3.34 -4.44 8.30
CA LEU A 34 -3.45 -5.48 9.32
C LEU A 34 -4.05 -6.72 8.67
N PHE A 35 -3.48 -7.89 8.97
CA PHE A 35 -4.02 -9.19 8.59
C PHE A 35 -4.52 -9.91 9.84
N ASP A 36 -5.74 -10.39 9.82
CA ASP A 36 -6.33 -11.21 10.87
C ASP A 36 -7.07 -12.43 10.27
N ASN A 37 -7.56 -13.31 11.15
CA ASN A 37 -8.49 -14.40 10.78
C ASN A 37 -8.00 -15.34 9.64
N ILE A 38 -6.71 -15.66 9.59
CA ILE A 38 -6.15 -16.57 8.57
C ILE A 38 -6.70 -18.00 8.78
N LEU A 39 -7.57 -18.46 7.86
CA LEU A 39 -8.16 -19.79 7.86
C LEU A 39 -7.70 -20.61 6.65
N VAL A 40 -7.28 -21.86 6.90
CA VAL A 40 -7.04 -22.88 5.87
C VAL A 40 -7.98 -24.05 6.14
N ALA A 41 -8.91 -24.30 5.24
CA ALA A 41 -9.94 -25.33 5.37
C ALA A 41 -10.26 -25.99 4.03
N ASP A 42 -10.81 -27.21 4.08
CA ASP A 42 -11.28 -28.00 2.94
C ASP A 42 -12.82 -28.01 2.81
N ASP A 43 -13.54 -27.44 3.78
CA ASP A 43 -14.98 -27.31 3.78
C ASP A 43 -15.44 -25.86 3.50
N PRO A 44 -16.12 -25.62 2.36
CA PRO A 44 -16.67 -24.30 2.03
C PRO A 44 -17.72 -23.79 3.01
N GLU A 45 -18.55 -24.67 3.60
CA GLU A 45 -19.60 -24.26 4.53
C GLU A 45 -19.00 -23.78 5.84
N TYR A 46 -18.02 -24.51 6.37
CA TYR A 46 -17.24 -24.07 7.53
C TYR A 46 -16.52 -22.74 7.29
N ALA A 47 -15.85 -22.58 6.14
CA ALA A 47 -15.15 -21.34 5.81
C ALA A 47 -16.12 -20.14 5.75
N LYS A 48 -17.32 -20.33 5.19
CA LYS A 48 -18.36 -19.30 5.15
C LYS A 48 -18.85 -18.93 6.55
N ASN A 49 -19.14 -19.92 7.40
CA ASN A 49 -19.59 -19.67 8.77
C ASN A 49 -18.52 -18.91 9.57
N PHE A 50 -17.24 -19.30 9.43
CA PHE A 50 -16.13 -18.59 10.08
C PHE A 50 -16.02 -17.14 9.61
N ALA A 51 -16.18 -16.87 8.31
CA ALA A 51 -16.16 -15.52 7.75
C ALA A 51 -17.32 -14.65 8.28
N GLU A 52 -18.52 -15.20 8.38
CA GLU A 52 -19.68 -14.49 8.97
C GLU A 52 -19.50 -14.23 10.47
N GLU A 53 -18.89 -15.18 11.19
CA GLU A 53 -18.69 -15.06 12.63
C GLU A 53 -17.56 -14.11 13.04
N THR A 54 -16.62 -13.85 12.13
CA THR A 54 -15.47 -12.95 12.33
C THR A 54 -15.72 -11.63 11.61
N TRP A 55 -15.28 -11.52 10.35
CA TRP A 55 -15.44 -10.31 9.53
C TRP A 55 -16.90 -9.85 9.43
N GLY A 56 -17.85 -10.78 9.23
CA GLY A 56 -19.26 -10.47 9.08
C GLY A 56 -19.87 -9.73 10.28
N LYS A 57 -19.43 -10.04 11.50
CA LYS A 57 -19.89 -9.36 12.72
C LYS A 57 -19.27 -7.97 12.91
N HIS A 58 -18.05 -7.78 12.42
CA HIS A 58 -17.28 -6.56 12.68
C HIS A 58 -17.37 -5.52 11.57
N LYS A 59 -17.58 -5.94 10.31
CA LYS A 59 -17.51 -5.07 9.13
C LYS A 59 -18.31 -3.77 9.22
N ASP A 60 -19.53 -3.80 9.76
CA ASP A 60 -20.42 -2.64 9.76
C ASP A 60 -20.05 -1.68 10.90
N ALA A 61 -19.66 -2.21 12.05
CA ALA A 61 -19.19 -1.42 13.19
C ALA A 61 -17.83 -0.78 12.90
N GLU A 62 -16.90 -1.53 12.30
CA GLU A 62 -15.59 -1.04 11.90
C GLU A 62 -15.71 0.03 10.81
N LYS A 63 -16.58 -0.17 9.83
CA LYS A 63 -16.85 0.85 8.80
C LYS A 63 -17.37 2.15 9.41
N ALA A 64 -18.34 2.06 10.32
CA ALA A 64 -18.90 3.25 10.98
C ALA A 64 -17.85 3.99 11.83
N ALA A 65 -17.02 3.24 12.59
CA ALA A 65 -15.95 3.82 13.38
C ALA A 65 -14.86 4.48 12.51
N PHE A 66 -14.55 3.87 11.36
CA PHE A 66 -13.60 4.42 10.41
C PHE A 66 -14.11 5.72 9.77
N GLU A 67 -15.36 5.76 9.33
CA GLU A 67 -15.97 6.97 8.77
C GLU A 67 -16.05 8.12 9.79
N GLU A 68 -16.33 7.83 11.07
CA GLU A 68 -16.30 8.82 12.15
C GLU A 68 -14.87 9.35 12.41
N ALA A 69 -13.88 8.45 12.43
CA ALA A 69 -12.49 8.81 12.66
C ALA A 69 -11.90 9.64 11.50
N GLU A 70 -12.18 9.28 10.24
CA GLU A 70 -11.76 10.04 9.07
C GLU A 70 -12.39 11.43 9.07
N LYS A 71 -13.69 11.54 9.33
CA LYS A 71 -14.36 12.85 9.40
C LYS A 71 -13.75 13.74 10.48
N LYS A 72 -13.45 13.18 11.66
CA LYS A 72 -12.80 13.94 12.73
C LYS A 72 -11.40 14.40 12.32
N ARG A 73 -10.64 13.55 11.64
CA ARG A 73 -9.30 13.88 11.16
C ARG A 73 -9.33 14.99 10.10
N GLU A 74 -10.27 14.96 9.17
CA GLU A 74 -10.49 16.04 8.18
C GLU A 74 -10.89 17.37 8.87
N GLU A 75 -11.73 17.32 9.91
CA GLU A 75 -12.12 18.50 10.69
C GLU A 75 -10.99 19.07 11.55
N GLU A 76 -10.01 18.25 11.95
CA GLU A 76 -8.79 18.71 12.66
C GLU A 76 -7.76 19.28 11.68
N GLU A 77 -7.49 18.61 10.56
CA GLU A 77 -6.57 19.10 9.52
C GLU A 77 -7.06 20.45 8.93
N SER A 78 -8.37 20.62 8.70
CA SER A 78 -8.92 21.90 8.21
C SER A 78 -8.93 23.05 9.22
N LYS A 79 -8.80 22.78 10.53
CA LYS A 79 -8.68 23.81 11.57
C LYS A 79 -7.24 24.25 11.79
N ASP A 80 -6.28 23.34 11.64
CA ASP A 80 -4.86 23.68 11.69
C ASP A 80 -4.44 24.54 10.49
N ASP A 81 -4.93 24.25 9.27
CA ASP A 81 -4.67 25.11 8.09
C ASP A 81 -5.24 26.53 8.23
N ALA A 82 -6.38 26.69 8.92
CA ALA A 82 -6.97 28.01 9.16
C ALA A 82 -6.21 28.82 10.23
N ALA A 83 -5.62 28.15 11.22
CA ALA A 83 -4.84 28.79 12.28
C ALA A 83 -3.45 29.26 11.82
N ASP A 84 -2.86 28.62 10.80
CA ASP A 84 -1.60 29.05 10.18
C ASP A 84 -1.80 30.28 9.28
N SER A 85 -2.97 30.41 8.65
CA SER A 85 -3.29 31.58 7.80
C SER A 85 -3.59 32.88 8.55
N ASP A 86 -3.86 32.83 9.86
CA ASP A 86 -4.16 34.01 10.71
C ASP A 86 -2.89 34.55 11.43
N ALA A 87 -1.73 33.92 11.22
CA ALA A 87 -0.44 34.38 11.77
C ALA A 87 0.40 35.21 10.80
N GLU A 88 0.06 35.25 9.50
CA GLU A 88 0.87 35.90 8.45
C GLU A 88 0.25 37.20 7.88
N ASP A 89 -0.96 37.60 8.29
CA ASP A 89 -1.63 38.82 7.77
C ASP A 89 -1.22 40.11 8.52
N ASN A 90 0.08 40.33 8.72
CA ASN A 90 0.56 41.59 9.31
C ASN A 90 1.97 42.04 8.92
N GLU A 91 2.46 41.81 7.69
CA GLU A 91 3.50 42.68 7.12
C GLU A 91 3.21 43.01 5.64
N ASP A 92 2.76 44.25 5.45
CA ASP A 92 2.48 44.94 4.20
C ASP A 92 3.78 45.30 3.44
N ASP A 93 3.67 45.22 2.12
CA ASP A 93 4.26 46.12 1.12
C ASP A 93 5.56 45.75 0.34
N ASP A 94 5.36 45.84 -0.98
CA ASP A 94 6.30 46.17 -2.06
C ASP A 94 7.52 45.29 -2.38
N THR A 95 7.45 44.59 -3.52
CA THR A 95 8.11 45.05 -4.77
C THR A 95 7.92 44.07 -5.94
N ALA A 96 7.56 44.64 -7.10
CA ALA A 96 7.47 43.98 -8.40
C ALA A 96 8.85 43.85 -9.09
N ASP A 97 9.10 42.71 -9.75
CA ASP A 97 9.83 42.59 -11.04
C ASP A 97 9.80 41.09 -11.46
N ALA A 98 9.02 40.69 -12.48
CA ALA A 98 9.38 40.67 -13.90
C ALA A 98 10.20 39.42 -14.32
N GLU A 99 9.55 38.56 -15.12
CA GLU A 99 10.02 37.76 -16.30
C GLU A 99 11.25 36.84 -16.09
N ASP A 100 11.38 35.63 -16.63
CA ASP A 100 11.28 35.12 -18.01
C ASP A 100 11.89 33.69 -17.85
N ASP A 101 11.18 32.59 -18.14
CA ASP A 101 11.27 31.82 -19.40
C ASP A 101 12.56 30.97 -19.59
N ALA A 102 12.41 29.90 -20.37
CA ALA A 102 13.40 28.97 -20.92
C ALA A 102 13.95 27.79 -20.07
N ASP A 103 13.18 26.69 -20.13
CA ASP A 103 13.57 25.40 -20.74
C ASP A 103 15.07 25.20 -21.11
N THR A 104 15.69 24.13 -20.61
CA THR A 104 16.53 23.24 -21.45
C THR A 104 16.97 21.97 -20.71
N GLU A 105 16.39 20.86 -21.15
CA GLU A 105 16.87 19.48 -21.09
C GLU A 105 18.41 19.33 -21.21
N THR A 106 19.04 18.53 -20.34
CA THR A 106 20.23 17.75 -20.73
C THR A 106 20.32 16.46 -19.89
N LYS A 107 19.82 15.37 -20.46
CA LYS A 107 20.29 14.01 -20.17
C LYS A 107 21.67 13.82 -20.84
N PRO A 108 22.61 13.12 -20.19
CA PRO A 108 23.37 12.11 -20.92
C PRO A 108 23.29 10.76 -20.20
N GLU A 109 23.01 9.73 -20.98
CA GLU A 109 23.12 8.33 -20.59
C GLU A 109 24.57 7.88 -20.70
N THR A 110 25.03 7.08 -19.74
CA THR A 110 26.13 6.10 -19.95
C THR A 110 25.85 4.86 -19.11
N ASP A 111 25.70 3.75 -19.82
CA ASP A 111 25.61 2.37 -19.37
C ASP A 111 26.91 1.80 -18.76
N GLU A 112 26.73 0.66 -18.09
CA GLU A 112 27.66 -0.45 -17.79
C GLU A 112 28.36 -0.51 -16.42
N ASP A 113 27.72 -1.27 -15.52
CA ASP A 113 28.18 -2.53 -14.90
C ASP A 113 29.62 -2.64 -14.34
N ASN A 114 29.77 -2.84 -13.01
CA ASN A 114 30.52 -3.98 -12.44
C ASN A 114 30.44 -4.10 -10.90
N THR A 115 30.02 -5.28 -10.44
CA THR A 115 30.47 -6.08 -9.27
C THR A 115 30.64 -5.51 -7.86
N ASP A 116 29.84 -6.10 -6.96
CA ASP A 116 30.22 -6.90 -5.77
C ASP A 116 31.11 -6.25 -4.69
N THR A 117 30.53 -5.96 -3.51
CA THR A 117 31.18 -6.22 -2.21
C THR A 117 30.18 -6.11 -1.05
N LYS A 118 30.20 -7.15 -0.20
CA LYS A 118 29.49 -7.29 1.09
C LYS A 118 29.68 -6.09 2.03
N ALA A 119 28.61 -5.71 2.73
CA ALA A 119 28.68 -5.23 4.10
C ALA A 119 27.39 -5.60 4.86
N ASP A 120 27.56 -6.37 5.93
CA ASP A 120 26.63 -6.52 7.05
C ASP A 120 26.25 -5.15 7.61
N GLU A 121 24.97 -4.79 7.63
CA GLU A 121 24.43 -3.88 8.63
C GLU A 121 23.07 -4.38 9.12
N LYS A 122 23.04 -4.69 10.42
CA LYS A 122 21.80 -4.80 11.21
C LYS A 122 21.05 -3.47 11.10
N HIS A 123 19.78 -3.51 10.72
CA HIS A 123 18.85 -2.44 11.05
C HIS A 123 17.77 -3.01 11.97
N ASP A 124 17.93 -2.64 13.24
CA ASP A 124 16.86 -2.56 14.24
C ASP A 124 16.09 -1.25 14.00
N GLU A 125 14.96 -1.08 14.69
CA GLU A 125 13.97 0.03 14.61
C GLU A 125 12.84 -0.24 13.59
N LEU A 126 11.55 -0.24 13.94
CA LEU A 126 10.82 0.29 15.10
C LEU A 126 9.59 -0.60 15.42
#